data_AF-A0A961FUT2-F1
#
_entry.id   AF-A0A961FUT2-F1
#
_cell.length_a   1.000
_cell.length_b   1.000
_cell.length_c   1.000
_cell.angle_alpha   90.00
_cell.angle_beta   90.00
_cell.angle_gamma   90.00
#
_symmetry.space_group_name_H-M   'P 1'
#
loop_
_entity.id
_entity.type
_entity.pdbx_description
1 polymer ?
#
loop_
_entity_poly.entity_id
_entity_poly.type
_entity_poly.pdbx_seq_one_letter_code
_entity_poly.pdbx_strand_id
1 'polypeptide(L)'
;WSIKKLNRLILASETWRQSSSHPRADSYAGVDGDNRLLWRQNRRRMDFEQMRDSMIAVTGQLDRTLGGRCVEILQPPYSNRRTVYAFIDRQNLDPTFRNFDFSNPQQHTGQRPVTSIPMQGLFSLNSPFVQDKAKKLADLPPVRGAADDRARAAALHRAVLTRDAGPRDLELAEAFVRDFRAGGGPLLKRQTVTEWEYGYGSVDETTGEAAFTAYSHWTGDRWQVGAAFPLKDDPRSYLSAGPNGSSHPGYTDKECSIYRWTAPRDLTIRVSGPVERAAVGKGTGLGLRVAVSGQGIVLKTTLPATEKQKAVTVDKLTVKAGDTVDFVADPLENNNSFDSYNWRPEIADLGGSRDRWSQTAQFSGPADFMNEWEAYAQALLGTNDFLFVD
;
A
#
# COMPACT_ATOMS: atom_id res chain seq x y z
N TRP A 1 23.23 -9.96 -47.85
CA TRP A 1 21.93 -9.35 -47.52
C TRP A 1 22.04 -8.60 -46.20
N SER A 2 21.45 -7.41 -46.04
CA SER A 2 21.57 -6.62 -44.80
C SER A 2 20.23 -6.55 -44.09
N ILE A 3 20.13 -7.25 -42.96
CA ILE A 3 18.93 -7.22 -42.09
C ILE A 3 18.61 -5.79 -41.67
N LYS A 4 19.62 -4.95 -41.40
CA LYS A 4 19.42 -3.53 -41.05
C LYS A 4 18.75 -2.74 -42.17
N LYS A 5 19.12 -2.99 -43.44
CA LYS A 5 18.48 -2.32 -44.59
C LYS A 5 17.01 -2.76 -44.73
N LEU A 6 16.72 -4.05 -44.55
CA LEU A 6 15.34 -4.56 -44.55
C LEU A 6 14.51 -3.94 -43.43
N ASN A 7 15.02 -3.96 -42.19
CA ASN A 7 14.33 -3.35 -41.05
C ASN A 7 14.06 -1.87 -41.29
N ARG A 8 15.03 -1.13 -41.82
CA ARG A 8 14.83 0.28 -42.16
C ARG A 8 13.74 0.47 -43.21
N LEU A 9 13.70 -0.36 -44.25
CA LEU A 9 12.66 -0.30 -45.28
C LEU A 9 11.26 -0.51 -44.68
N ILE A 10 11.10 -1.51 -43.81
CA ILE A 10 9.82 -1.79 -43.15
C ILE A 10 9.44 -0.64 -42.22
N LEU A 11 10.33 -0.26 -41.29
CA LEU A 11 10.07 0.75 -40.27
C LEU A 11 9.85 2.17 -40.85
N ALA A 12 10.40 2.44 -42.04
CA ALA A 12 10.21 3.72 -42.74
C ALA A 12 9.05 3.68 -43.76
N SER A 13 8.38 2.54 -43.94
CA SER A 13 7.22 2.45 -44.85
C SER A 13 6.05 3.27 -44.33
N GLU A 14 5.22 3.79 -45.24
CA GLU A 14 3.98 4.48 -44.87
C GLU A 14 3.05 3.57 -44.06
N THR A 15 2.93 2.30 -44.47
CA THR A 15 2.11 1.31 -43.76
C THR A 15 2.56 1.11 -42.30
N TRP A 16 3.87 1.01 -42.04
CA TRP A 16 4.36 0.85 -40.67
C TRP A 16 4.16 2.12 -39.82
N ARG A 17 4.27 3.29 -40.43
CA ARG A 17 4.17 4.61 -39.77
C ARG A 17 2.74 5.15 -39.69
N GLN A 18 1.73 4.39 -40.12
CA GLN A 18 0.34 4.76 -39.92
C GLN A 18 0.06 4.98 -38.43
N SER A 19 -0.84 5.92 -38.12
CA SER A 19 -1.38 6.06 -36.77
C SER A 19 -2.49 5.04 -36.55
N SER A 20 -2.62 4.54 -35.33
CA SER A 20 -3.82 3.81 -34.90
C SER A 20 -5.05 4.70 -34.71
N SER A 21 -4.85 6.02 -34.58
CA SER A 21 -5.92 7.00 -34.60
C SER A 21 -6.15 7.51 -36.03
N HIS A 22 -7.41 7.46 -36.50
CA HIS A 22 -7.77 7.90 -37.83
C HIS A 22 -8.99 8.84 -37.75
N PRO A 23 -8.98 10.03 -38.40
CA PRO A 23 -10.08 11.00 -38.31
C PRO A 23 -11.44 10.49 -38.78
N ARG A 24 -11.45 9.45 -39.63
CA ARG A 24 -12.66 8.78 -40.15
C ARG A 24 -12.91 7.41 -39.54
N ALA A 25 -12.36 7.15 -38.34
CA ALA A 25 -12.44 5.84 -37.69
C ALA A 25 -13.89 5.33 -37.61
N ASP A 26 -14.87 6.17 -37.26
CA ASP A 26 -16.27 5.76 -37.14
C ASP A 26 -16.86 5.27 -38.47
N SER A 27 -16.56 5.97 -39.56
CA SER A 27 -17.03 5.58 -40.89
C SER A 27 -16.34 4.30 -41.39
N TYR A 28 -15.05 4.14 -41.11
CA TYR A 28 -14.27 3.00 -41.61
C TYR A 28 -14.49 1.75 -40.75
N ALA A 29 -14.73 1.90 -39.45
CA ALA A 29 -15.06 0.79 -38.55
C ALA A 29 -16.39 0.11 -38.93
N GLY A 30 -17.35 0.87 -39.50
CA GLY A 30 -18.59 0.31 -40.04
C GLY A 30 -18.41 -0.53 -41.31
N VAL A 31 -17.26 -0.40 -42.01
CA VAL A 31 -16.94 -1.13 -43.26
C VAL A 31 -15.92 -2.25 -43.00
N ASP A 32 -14.86 -1.95 -42.26
CA ASP A 32 -13.75 -2.85 -41.93
C ASP A 32 -13.30 -2.63 -40.47
N GLY A 33 -14.17 -3.02 -39.53
CA GLY A 33 -13.91 -2.89 -38.09
C GLY A 33 -12.68 -3.65 -37.60
N ASP A 34 -12.39 -4.79 -38.22
CA ASP A 34 -11.22 -5.64 -37.94
C ASP A 34 -9.92 -5.09 -38.53
N ASN A 35 -9.98 -3.97 -39.28
CA ASN A 35 -8.84 -3.34 -39.93
C ASN A 35 -8.04 -4.30 -40.83
N ARG A 36 -8.74 -5.19 -41.55
CA ARG A 36 -8.14 -6.17 -42.46
C ARG A 36 -7.50 -5.51 -43.68
N LEU A 37 -8.00 -4.35 -44.08
CA LEU A 37 -7.50 -3.54 -45.18
C LEU A 37 -6.39 -2.57 -44.75
N LEU A 38 -5.99 -2.58 -43.46
CA LEU A 38 -4.90 -1.77 -42.90
C LEU A 38 -5.08 -0.27 -43.20
N TRP A 39 -6.28 0.24 -42.92
CA TRP A 39 -6.60 1.67 -43.04
C TRP A 39 -6.07 2.49 -41.85
N ARG A 40 -5.59 1.82 -40.79
CA ARG A 40 -4.86 2.38 -39.66
C ARG A 40 -3.84 1.37 -39.12
N GLN A 41 -2.96 1.80 -38.22
CA GLN A 41 -2.14 0.88 -37.45
C GLN A 41 -2.96 0.15 -36.38
N ASN A 42 -2.62 -1.10 -36.10
CA ASN A 42 -3.23 -1.85 -35.00
C ASN A 42 -2.54 -1.52 -33.68
N ARG A 43 -3.34 -1.09 -32.68
CA ARG A 43 -2.84 -0.91 -31.32
C ARG A 43 -2.29 -2.23 -30.79
N ARG A 44 -1.06 -2.20 -30.31
CA ARG A 44 -0.39 -3.39 -29.77
C ARG A 44 -0.11 -3.18 -28.30
N ARG A 45 -0.62 -4.08 -27.46
CA ARG A 45 -0.27 -4.08 -26.04
C ARG A 45 1.23 -4.27 -25.87
N MET A 46 1.82 -3.52 -24.94
CA MET A 46 3.20 -3.73 -24.54
C MET A 46 3.34 -5.09 -23.83
N ASP A 47 4.36 -5.84 -24.20
CA ASP A 47 4.79 -7.01 -23.43
C ASP A 47 5.34 -6.56 -22.07
N PHE A 48 5.52 -7.49 -21.12
CA PHE A 48 6.03 -7.17 -19.77
C PHE A 48 7.31 -6.35 -19.81
N GLU A 49 8.26 -6.74 -20.67
CA GLU A 49 9.56 -6.10 -20.78
C GLU A 49 9.42 -4.66 -21.28
N GLN A 50 8.53 -4.42 -22.24
CA GLN A 50 8.26 -3.09 -22.80
C GLN A 50 7.55 -2.21 -21.79
N MET A 51 6.52 -2.74 -21.12
CA MET A 51 5.76 -2.03 -20.09
C MET A 51 6.70 -1.59 -18.96
N ARG A 52 7.45 -2.53 -18.38
CA ARG A 52 8.37 -2.27 -17.28
C ARG A 52 9.45 -1.26 -17.67
N ASP A 53 10.11 -1.46 -18.81
CA ASP A 53 11.15 -0.53 -19.28
C ASP A 53 10.58 0.87 -19.55
N SER A 54 9.35 0.98 -20.05
CA SER A 54 8.66 2.26 -20.27
C SER A 54 8.36 2.97 -18.95
N MET A 55 7.87 2.24 -17.94
CA MET A 55 7.62 2.80 -16.59
C MET A 55 8.90 3.36 -15.96
N ILE A 56 10.06 2.75 -16.20
CA ILE A 56 11.36 3.27 -15.71
C ILE A 56 11.86 4.41 -16.60
N ALA A 57 11.60 4.35 -17.91
CA ALA A 57 12.05 5.37 -18.85
C ALA A 57 11.41 6.73 -18.58
N VAL A 58 10.10 6.77 -18.27
CA VAL A 58 9.38 8.03 -18.00
C VAL A 58 9.80 8.70 -16.70
N THR A 59 10.42 7.97 -15.76
CA THR A 59 11.04 8.57 -14.57
C THR A 59 12.45 9.10 -14.84
N GLY A 60 13.01 8.85 -16.03
CA GLY A 60 14.40 9.19 -16.38
C GLY A 60 15.45 8.26 -15.76
N GLN A 61 15.03 7.14 -15.13
CA GLN A 61 15.94 6.29 -14.35
C GLN A 61 16.48 5.08 -15.11
N LEU A 62 16.05 4.84 -16.36
CA LEU A 62 16.35 3.61 -17.09
C LEU A 62 17.86 3.45 -17.35
N ASP A 63 18.46 2.41 -16.76
CA ASP A 63 19.84 2.03 -17.03
C ASP A 63 19.92 1.30 -18.38
N ARG A 64 20.55 1.99 -19.35
CA ARG A 64 20.74 1.52 -20.73
C ARG A 64 22.10 0.85 -20.97
N THR A 65 22.89 0.60 -19.91
CA THR A 65 24.18 -0.08 -20.00
C THR A 65 24.05 -1.41 -20.74
N LEU A 66 24.90 -1.62 -21.75
CA LEU A 66 24.89 -2.82 -22.58
C LEU A 66 25.86 -3.88 -22.03
N GLY A 67 25.44 -5.15 -22.08
CA GLY A 67 26.22 -6.31 -21.63
C GLY A 67 26.32 -6.39 -20.10
N GLY A 68 26.96 -7.42 -19.57
CA GLY A 68 27.07 -7.66 -18.12
C GLY A 68 26.11 -8.75 -17.60
N ARG A 69 26.14 -8.98 -16.28
CA ARG A 69 25.35 -10.04 -15.63
C ARG A 69 23.86 -9.68 -15.58
N CYS A 70 23.04 -10.72 -15.50
CA CYS A 70 21.63 -10.59 -15.19
C CYS A 70 21.41 -10.13 -13.73
N VAL A 71 20.23 -9.57 -13.46
CA VAL A 71 19.86 -9.00 -12.15
C VAL A 71 18.44 -9.41 -11.78
N GLU A 72 18.16 -9.53 -10.49
CA GLU A 72 16.80 -9.70 -10.00
C GLU A 72 16.02 -8.38 -10.17
N ILE A 73 14.90 -8.44 -10.89
CA ILE A 73 14.13 -7.24 -11.25
C ILE A 73 12.76 -7.16 -10.57
N LEU A 74 12.32 -8.24 -9.92
CA LEU A 74 11.01 -8.38 -9.27
C LEU A 74 11.09 -8.30 -7.74
N GLN A 75 12.30 -8.18 -7.17
CA GLN A 75 12.52 -8.06 -5.73
C GLN A 75 13.02 -6.66 -5.37
N PRO A 76 12.63 -6.10 -4.22
CA PRO A 76 13.25 -4.90 -3.68
C PRO A 76 14.73 -5.13 -3.32
N PRO A 77 15.64 -4.18 -3.60
CA PRO A 77 15.40 -2.94 -4.34
C PRO A 77 15.22 -3.21 -5.85
N TYR A 78 14.11 -2.73 -6.42
CA TYR A 78 13.79 -2.96 -7.83
C TYR A 78 14.83 -2.33 -8.76
N SER A 79 15.52 -3.15 -9.55
CA SER A 79 16.58 -2.67 -10.44
C SER A 79 16.05 -1.74 -11.55
N ASN A 80 16.71 -0.63 -11.84
CA ASN A 80 16.35 0.23 -12.98
C ASN A 80 16.94 -0.25 -14.33
N ARG A 81 17.57 -1.41 -14.33
CA ARG A 81 18.16 -2.01 -15.54
C ARG A 81 17.08 -2.52 -16.49
N ARG A 82 17.36 -2.40 -17.79
CA ARG A 82 16.50 -2.95 -18.85
C ARG A 82 16.14 -4.40 -18.57
N THR A 83 14.86 -4.73 -18.77
CA THR A 83 14.25 -6.02 -18.45
C THR A 83 14.87 -7.17 -19.24
N VAL A 84 15.52 -6.92 -20.37
CA VAL A 84 16.32 -7.91 -21.11
C VAL A 84 17.45 -8.54 -20.27
N TYR A 85 17.88 -7.88 -19.19
CA TYR A 85 18.87 -8.39 -18.24
C TYR A 85 18.23 -9.03 -17.00
N ALA A 86 16.95 -9.34 -17.02
CA ALA A 86 16.29 -10.04 -15.93
C ALA A 86 16.96 -11.41 -15.67
N PHE A 87 17.20 -11.72 -14.40
CA PHE A 87 17.52 -13.08 -13.98
C PHE A 87 16.30 -13.97 -14.18
N ILE A 88 16.49 -15.08 -14.89
CA ILE A 88 15.45 -16.07 -15.16
C ILE A 88 15.91 -17.41 -14.60
N ASP A 89 15.22 -17.85 -13.53
CA ASP A 89 15.32 -19.23 -13.08
C ASP A 89 14.47 -20.12 -13.98
N ARG A 90 15.13 -21.02 -14.73
CA ARG A 90 14.46 -21.90 -15.69
C ARG A 90 13.58 -22.96 -15.00
N GLN A 91 13.89 -23.32 -13.76
CA GLN A 91 13.14 -24.31 -12.98
C GLN A 91 12.01 -23.65 -12.18
N ASN A 92 12.22 -22.42 -11.72
CA ASN A 92 11.26 -21.69 -10.90
C ASN A 92 10.99 -20.28 -11.43
N LEU A 93 10.32 -20.18 -12.59
CA LEU A 93 9.95 -18.89 -13.17
C LEU A 93 8.96 -18.14 -12.27
N ASP A 94 9.27 -16.88 -11.93
CA ASP A 94 8.42 -16.04 -11.10
C ASP A 94 6.98 -15.95 -11.67
N PRO A 95 5.92 -16.05 -10.84
CA PRO A 95 4.54 -15.95 -11.27
C PRO A 95 4.21 -14.65 -12.04
N THR A 96 4.92 -13.55 -11.76
CA THR A 96 4.74 -12.27 -12.47
C THR A 96 5.02 -12.44 -13.95
N PHE A 97 6.11 -13.10 -14.34
CA PHE A 97 6.41 -13.35 -15.75
C PHE A 97 5.29 -14.17 -16.42
N ARG A 98 4.77 -15.19 -15.73
CA ARG A 98 3.67 -16.02 -16.25
C ARG A 98 2.38 -15.21 -16.43
N ASN A 99 2.09 -14.30 -15.50
CA ASN A 99 0.92 -13.42 -15.55
C ASN A 99 0.95 -12.47 -16.77
N PHE A 100 2.13 -12.19 -17.32
CA PHE A 100 2.33 -11.34 -18.50
C PHE A 100 2.84 -12.13 -19.72
N ASP A 101 2.36 -13.35 -19.90
CA ASP A 101 2.57 -14.17 -21.10
C ASP A 101 4.04 -14.40 -21.50
N PHE A 102 4.95 -14.38 -20.52
CA PHE A 102 6.36 -14.63 -20.77
C PHE A 102 6.60 -16.06 -21.29
N SER A 103 7.55 -16.20 -22.21
CA SER A 103 7.87 -17.51 -22.82
C SER A 103 8.35 -18.51 -21.78
N ASN A 104 7.93 -19.78 -21.92
CA ASN A 104 8.41 -20.85 -21.06
C ASN A 104 9.92 -21.10 -21.30
N PRO A 105 10.80 -20.95 -20.30
CA PRO A 105 12.25 -21.10 -20.48
C PRO A 105 12.71 -22.56 -20.68
N GLN A 106 11.81 -23.54 -20.54
CA GLN A 106 12.09 -24.96 -20.74
C GLN A 106 11.60 -25.49 -22.10
N GLN A 107 10.87 -24.67 -22.88
CA GLN A 107 10.24 -25.11 -24.13
C GLN A 107 10.36 -24.05 -25.22
N HIS A 108 10.25 -24.48 -26.48
CA HIS A 108 10.20 -23.55 -27.60
C HIS A 108 8.84 -22.83 -27.63
N THR A 109 8.87 -21.50 -27.76
CA THR A 109 7.69 -20.66 -27.92
C THR A 109 7.79 -19.96 -29.28
N GLY A 110 7.04 -20.43 -30.28
CA GLY A 110 7.05 -19.83 -31.63
C GLY A 110 6.36 -18.46 -31.69
N GLN A 111 5.31 -18.29 -30.90
CA GLN A 111 4.59 -17.03 -30.73
C GLN A 111 4.12 -16.95 -29.27
N ARG A 112 4.31 -15.81 -28.61
CA ARG A 112 3.77 -15.59 -27.26
C ARG A 112 2.25 -15.41 -27.35
N PRO A 113 1.46 -16.02 -26.45
CA PRO A 113 0.07 -15.64 -26.32
C PRO A 113 -0.02 -14.18 -25.88
N VAL A 114 -1.13 -13.52 -26.19
CA VAL A 114 -1.42 -12.18 -25.69
C VAL A 114 -2.75 -12.27 -24.97
N THR A 115 -2.71 -12.20 -23.64
CA THR A 115 -3.90 -12.27 -22.80
C THR A 115 -4.14 -10.92 -22.11
N SER A 116 -5.41 -10.57 -21.97
CA SER A 116 -5.86 -9.42 -21.19
C SER A 116 -6.71 -9.96 -20.04
N ILE A 117 -6.06 -10.23 -18.92
CA ILE A 117 -6.70 -10.81 -17.73
C ILE A 117 -6.74 -9.79 -16.59
N PRO A 118 -7.78 -9.84 -15.73
CA PRO A 118 -7.92 -8.90 -14.61
C PRO A 118 -6.69 -8.83 -13.69
N MET A 119 -5.97 -9.95 -13.52
CA MET A 119 -4.74 -10.01 -12.71
C MET A 119 -3.64 -9.07 -13.19
N GLN A 120 -3.55 -8.78 -14.49
CA GLN A 120 -2.58 -7.82 -15.02
C GLN A 120 -2.97 -6.37 -14.67
N GLY A 121 -4.26 -6.04 -14.68
CA GLY A 121 -4.75 -4.74 -14.18
C GLY A 121 -4.54 -4.60 -12.68
N LEU A 122 -4.79 -5.67 -11.91
CA LEU A 122 -4.56 -5.71 -10.47
C LEU A 122 -3.08 -5.54 -10.12
N PHE A 123 -2.17 -6.06 -10.96
CA PHE A 123 -0.73 -5.81 -10.83
C PHE A 123 -0.42 -4.32 -10.92
N SER A 124 -0.97 -3.59 -11.90
CA SER A 124 -0.73 -2.13 -12.02
C SER A 124 -1.19 -1.34 -10.80
N LEU A 125 -2.27 -1.78 -10.14
CA LEU A 125 -2.83 -1.13 -8.95
C LEU A 125 -2.04 -1.45 -7.66
N ASN A 126 -1.54 -2.67 -7.50
CA ASN A 126 -1.01 -3.16 -6.22
C ASN A 126 0.51 -3.39 -6.21
N SER A 127 1.17 -3.34 -7.37
CA SER A 127 2.60 -3.60 -7.46
C SER A 127 3.40 -2.49 -6.78
N PRO A 128 4.26 -2.80 -5.78
CA PRO A 128 5.11 -1.81 -5.14
C PRO A 128 6.10 -1.18 -6.13
N PHE A 129 6.47 -1.91 -7.19
CA PHE A 129 7.27 -1.35 -8.28
C PHE A 129 6.53 -0.22 -9.01
N VAL A 130 5.25 -0.42 -9.36
CA VAL A 130 4.47 0.60 -10.08
C VAL A 130 4.21 1.81 -9.17
N GLN A 131 3.93 1.56 -7.90
CA GLN A 131 3.79 2.63 -6.89
C GLN A 131 5.08 3.42 -6.69
N ASP A 132 6.26 2.78 -6.64
CA ASP A 132 7.56 3.48 -6.63
C ASP A 132 7.70 4.40 -7.84
N LYS A 133 7.39 3.92 -9.05
CA LYS A 133 7.47 4.76 -10.27
C LYS A 133 6.50 5.91 -10.25
N ALA A 134 5.28 5.70 -9.76
CA ALA A 134 4.31 6.76 -9.58
C ALA A 134 4.80 7.86 -8.60
N LYS A 135 5.41 7.45 -7.48
CA LYS A 135 6.03 8.39 -6.52
C LYS A 135 7.16 9.19 -7.14
N LYS A 136 8.04 8.53 -7.91
CA LYS A 136 9.14 9.22 -8.63
C LYS A 136 8.63 10.20 -9.69
N LEU A 137 7.53 9.89 -10.37
CA LEU A 137 6.91 10.80 -11.34
C LEU A 137 6.33 12.04 -10.68
N ALA A 138 5.64 11.88 -9.54
CA ALA A 138 5.07 12.99 -8.80
C ALA A 138 6.15 13.95 -8.23
N ASP A 139 7.31 13.42 -7.87
CA ASP A 139 8.45 14.20 -7.35
C ASP A 139 9.34 14.82 -8.45
N LEU A 140 9.04 14.59 -9.74
CA LEU A 140 9.79 15.23 -10.81
C LEU A 140 9.73 16.77 -10.67
N PRO A 141 10.85 17.50 -10.85
CA PRO A 141 10.89 18.95 -10.70
C PRO A 141 9.78 19.73 -11.42
N PRO A 142 9.42 19.45 -12.69
CA PRO A 142 8.32 20.15 -13.36
C PRO A 142 6.94 19.86 -12.77
N VAL A 143 6.75 18.74 -12.08
CA VAL A 143 5.48 18.34 -11.45
C VAL A 143 5.39 18.97 -10.06
N ARG A 144 6.42 18.77 -9.24
CA ARG A 144 6.49 19.31 -7.88
C ARG A 144 6.47 20.85 -7.87
N GLY A 145 7.19 21.47 -8.80
CA GLY A 145 7.29 22.93 -8.95
C GLY A 145 6.14 23.58 -9.72
N ALA A 146 5.10 22.84 -10.12
CA ALA A 146 3.94 23.40 -10.81
C ALA A 146 3.18 24.39 -9.91
N ALA A 147 2.69 25.48 -10.52
CA ALA A 147 2.04 26.59 -9.81
C ALA A 147 0.67 26.24 -9.24
N ASP A 148 -0.07 25.36 -9.92
CA ASP A 148 -1.41 24.92 -9.55
C ASP A 148 -1.66 23.46 -9.97
N ASP A 149 -2.81 22.91 -9.57
CA ASP A 149 -3.20 21.53 -9.85
C ASP A 149 -3.29 21.26 -11.38
N ARG A 150 -3.76 22.24 -12.17
CA ARG A 150 -3.92 22.07 -13.62
C ARG A 150 -2.57 22.01 -14.33
N ALA A 151 -1.64 22.88 -13.96
CA ALA A 151 -0.26 22.87 -14.44
C ALA A 151 0.46 21.57 -14.03
N ARG A 152 0.18 21.06 -12.83
CA ARG A 152 0.75 19.79 -12.34
C ARG A 152 0.22 18.59 -13.13
N ALA A 153 -1.08 18.54 -13.40
CA ALA A 153 -1.68 17.53 -14.26
C ALA A 153 -1.07 17.55 -15.68
N ALA A 154 -0.93 18.74 -16.28
CA ALA A 154 -0.29 18.89 -17.59
C ALA A 154 1.18 18.44 -17.58
N ALA A 155 1.93 18.71 -16.50
CA ALA A 155 3.31 18.25 -16.35
C ALA A 155 3.40 16.72 -16.27
N LEU A 156 2.52 16.07 -15.51
CA LEU A 156 2.45 14.61 -15.42
C LEU A 156 2.08 13.95 -16.75
N HIS A 157 1.11 14.52 -17.48
CA HIS A 157 0.74 14.03 -18.82
C HIS A 157 1.93 14.06 -19.78
N ARG A 158 2.68 15.17 -19.81
CA ARG A 158 3.89 15.25 -20.64
C ARG A 158 4.97 14.27 -20.20
N ALA A 159 5.15 14.08 -18.90
CA ALA A 159 6.14 13.16 -18.38
C ALA A 159 5.82 11.69 -18.71
N VAL A 160 4.55 11.29 -18.57
CA VAL A 160 4.10 9.89 -18.70
C VAL A 160 3.74 9.53 -20.15
N LEU A 161 2.96 10.37 -20.83
CA LEU A 161 2.41 10.09 -22.16
C LEU A 161 3.20 10.76 -23.28
N THR A 162 4.21 11.58 -22.96
CA THR A 162 5.05 12.29 -23.94
C THR A 162 4.26 13.20 -24.90
N ARG A 163 3.08 13.66 -24.47
CA ARG A 163 2.21 14.60 -25.20
C ARG A 163 1.59 15.61 -24.26
N ASP A 164 1.11 16.72 -24.81
CA ASP A 164 0.32 17.68 -24.04
C ASP A 164 -1.05 17.08 -23.64
N ALA A 165 -1.53 17.47 -22.46
CA ALA A 165 -2.86 17.12 -21.98
C ALA A 165 -3.93 17.89 -22.77
N GLY A 166 -4.92 17.17 -23.31
CA GLY A 166 -6.10 17.80 -23.91
C GLY A 166 -7.05 18.38 -22.85
N PRO A 167 -8.08 19.15 -23.25
CA PRO A 167 -9.06 19.69 -22.31
C PRO A 167 -9.73 18.60 -21.46
N ARG A 168 -10.06 17.46 -22.08
CA ARG A 168 -10.68 16.32 -21.39
C ARG A 168 -9.74 15.64 -20.39
N ASP A 169 -8.46 15.55 -20.72
CA ASP A 169 -7.44 14.98 -19.82
C ASP A 169 -7.34 15.79 -18.53
N LEU A 170 -7.35 17.12 -18.66
CA LEU A 170 -7.29 18.05 -17.54
C LEU A 170 -8.56 18.02 -16.68
N GLU A 171 -9.74 17.96 -17.29
CA GLU A 171 -11.01 17.78 -16.56
C GLU A 171 -11.01 16.49 -15.72
N LEU A 172 -10.54 15.38 -16.30
CA LEU A 172 -10.45 14.11 -15.59
C LEU A 172 -9.42 14.16 -14.46
N ALA A 173 -8.30 14.85 -14.66
CA ALA A 173 -7.28 15.04 -13.63
C ALA A 173 -7.83 15.84 -12.43
N GLU A 174 -8.49 16.97 -12.70
CA GLU A 174 -9.08 17.83 -11.68
C GLU A 174 -10.18 17.08 -10.90
N ALA A 175 -11.01 16.30 -11.59
CA ALA A 175 -12.01 15.44 -10.96
C ALA A 175 -11.37 14.38 -10.06
N PHE A 176 -10.36 13.66 -10.56
CA PHE A 176 -9.64 12.64 -9.79
C PHE A 176 -9.05 13.22 -8.51
N VAL A 177 -8.33 14.34 -8.60
CA VAL A 177 -7.67 14.96 -7.45
C VAL A 177 -8.67 15.46 -6.42
N ARG A 178 -9.77 16.08 -6.86
CA ARG A 178 -10.84 16.52 -5.96
C ARG A 178 -11.45 15.32 -5.22
N ASP A 179 -11.80 14.26 -5.93
CA ASP A 179 -12.45 13.08 -5.36
C ASP A 179 -11.48 12.33 -4.42
N PHE A 180 -10.20 12.26 -4.78
CA PHE A 180 -9.15 11.69 -3.93
C PHE A 180 -8.98 12.48 -2.64
N ARG A 181 -8.97 13.82 -2.69
CA ARG A 181 -8.88 14.65 -1.48
C ARG A 181 -10.13 14.51 -0.60
N ALA A 182 -11.31 14.42 -1.20
CA ALA A 182 -12.57 14.24 -0.47
C ALA A 182 -12.66 12.88 0.21
N GLY A 183 -12.25 11.79 -0.45
CA GLY A 183 -12.31 10.43 0.08
C GLY A 183 -11.08 10.00 0.90
N GLY A 184 -9.90 10.50 0.54
CA GLY A 184 -8.60 10.06 1.07
C GLY A 184 -8.13 10.81 2.31
N GLY A 185 -8.70 11.97 2.64
CA GLY A 185 -8.29 12.80 3.78
C GLY A 185 -8.13 12.04 5.12
N PRO A 186 -9.06 11.13 5.50
CA PRO A 186 -8.90 10.30 6.70
C PRO A 186 -7.88 9.17 6.57
N LEU A 187 -7.74 8.56 5.38
CA LEU A 187 -6.81 7.45 5.15
C LEU A 187 -5.35 7.92 5.15
N LEU A 188 -5.07 9.07 4.53
CA LEU A 188 -3.72 9.66 4.43
C LEU A 188 -3.09 10.06 5.78
N LYS A 189 -3.88 10.09 6.85
CA LYS A 189 -3.44 10.51 8.19
C LYS A 189 -3.20 9.36 9.15
N ARG A 190 -3.50 8.12 8.76
CA ARG A 190 -3.35 6.96 9.66
C ARG A 190 -1.88 6.69 9.93
N GLN A 191 -1.59 6.26 11.16
CA GLN A 191 -0.27 5.78 11.51
C GLN A 191 0.12 4.51 10.73
N THR A 192 -0.83 3.61 10.47
CA THR A 192 -0.57 2.32 9.80
C THR A 192 -1.44 2.13 8.56
N VAL A 193 -1.12 1.14 7.73
CA VAL A 193 -1.91 0.83 6.52
C VAL A 193 -3.26 0.15 6.84
N THR A 194 -3.56 -0.11 8.11
CA THR A 194 -4.77 -0.81 8.55
C THR A 194 -5.63 0.08 9.46
N GLU A 195 -6.70 -0.45 10.05
CA GLU A 195 -7.52 0.24 11.05
C GLU A 195 -6.84 0.34 12.42
N TRP A 196 -5.68 -0.30 12.61
CA TRP A 196 -4.95 -0.31 13.87
C TRP A 196 -4.00 0.88 14.00
N GLU A 197 -3.93 1.43 15.21
CA GLU A 197 -2.95 2.42 15.63
C GLU A 197 -2.35 1.99 16.98
N TYR A 198 -1.11 2.39 17.21
CA TYR A 198 -0.32 2.01 18.37
C TYR A 198 0.25 3.25 19.02
N GLY A 199 0.00 3.39 20.31
CA GLY A 199 0.41 4.58 21.03
C GLY A 199 0.25 4.41 22.52
N TYR A 200 0.13 5.55 23.18
CA TYR A 200 0.01 5.64 24.62
C TYR A 200 -0.87 6.80 25.04
N GLY A 201 -1.33 6.76 26.30
CA GLY A 201 -2.09 7.85 26.89
C GLY A 201 -2.93 7.41 28.08
N SER A 202 -3.95 8.21 28.37
CA SER A 202 -4.98 7.92 29.38
C SER A 202 -6.34 7.74 28.71
N VAL A 203 -7.25 7.11 29.42
CA VAL A 203 -8.64 6.90 28.99
C VAL A 203 -9.57 7.46 30.05
N ASP A 204 -10.51 8.29 29.64
CA ASP A 204 -11.61 8.71 30.49
C ASP A 204 -12.58 7.55 30.71
N GLU A 205 -12.81 7.17 31.98
CA GLU A 205 -13.58 5.96 32.28
C GLU A 205 -15.06 6.05 31.87
N THR A 206 -15.61 7.26 31.82
CA THR A 206 -17.05 7.49 31.59
C THR A 206 -17.36 7.56 30.10
N THR A 207 -16.56 8.33 29.37
CA THR A 207 -16.74 8.56 27.92
C THR A 207 -16.05 7.49 27.09
N GLY A 208 -14.99 6.86 27.61
CA GLY A 208 -14.16 5.92 26.87
C GLY A 208 -13.23 6.60 25.88
N GLU A 209 -13.18 7.94 25.87
CA GLU A 209 -12.25 8.70 25.04
C GLU A 209 -10.83 8.57 25.60
N ALA A 210 -9.88 8.21 24.73
CA ALA A 210 -8.47 8.22 25.10
C ALA A 210 -7.76 9.50 24.64
N ALA A 211 -6.99 10.10 25.55
CA ALA A 211 -5.98 11.11 25.25
C ALA A 211 -4.78 10.45 24.56
N PHE A 212 -5.02 9.93 23.36
CA PHE A 212 -4.12 9.05 22.63
C PHE A 212 -3.02 9.83 21.90
N THR A 213 -1.78 9.40 22.10
CA THR A 213 -0.62 9.85 21.34
C THR A 213 0.00 8.67 20.61
N ALA A 214 -0.01 8.72 19.27
CA ALA A 214 0.59 7.70 18.44
C ALA A 214 2.11 7.62 18.66
N TYR A 215 2.67 6.41 18.63
CA TYR A 215 4.11 6.22 18.58
C TYR A 215 4.70 6.84 17.30
N SER A 216 5.77 7.62 17.43
CA SER A 216 6.33 8.39 16.31
C SER A 216 7.53 7.73 15.64
N HIS A 217 8.03 6.60 16.16
CA HIS A 217 9.21 5.93 15.61
C HIS A 217 8.92 4.47 15.24
N TRP A 218 9.29 4.12 14.01
CA TRP A 218 9.28 2.75 13.49
C TRP A 218 10.71 2.28 13.28
N THR A 219 11.06 1.13 13.86
CA THR A 219 12.42 0.56 13.79
C THR A 219 12.65 -0.32 12.56
N GLY A 220 11.58 -0.69 11.84
CA GLY A 220 11.58 -1.79 10.87
C GLY A 220 10.80 -3.02 11.34
N ASP A 221 10.69 -3.23 12.66
CA ASP A 221 9.99 -4.38 13.26
C ASP A 221 8.99 -4.00 14.36
N ARG A 222 9.08 -2.81 14.95
CA ARG A 222 8.23 -2.36 16.06
C ARG A 222 8.02 -0.85 16.08
N TRP A 223 6.97 -0.44 16.77
CA TRP A 223 6.68 0.96 17.09
C TRP A 223 7.22 1.35 18.48
N GLN A 224 7.74 2.57 18.61
CA GLN A 224 8.30 3.13 19.84
C GLN A 224 7.97 4.63 19.97
N VAL A 225 8.02 5.14 21.19
CA VAL A 225 7.77 6.56 21.50
C VAL A 225 8.75 7.50 20.80
N GLY A 226 9.98 7.06 20.56
CA GLY A 226 11.01 7.82 19.86
C GLY A 226 12.16 6.92 19.41
N ALA A 227 13.19 7.52 18.81
CA ALA A 227 14.36 6.77 18.31
C ALA A 227 15.23 6.17 19.43
N ALA A 228 15.19 6.75 20.63
CA ALA A 228 15.87 6.21 21.80
C ALA A 228 14.96 5.19 22.50
N PHE A 229 15.52 4.02 22.82
CA PHE A 229 14.83 2.99 23.58
C PHE A 229 15.82 2.18 24.44
N PRO A 230 15.62 2.05 25.76
CA PRO A 230 14.60 2.73 26.55
C PRO A 230 14.82 4.27 26.61
N LEU A 231 13.75 5.05 26.82
CA LEU A 231 13.91 6.48 27.12
C LEU A 231 14.52 6.65 28.52
N LYS A 232 15.47 7.58 28.67
CA LYS A 232 16.13 7.83 29.95
C LYS A 232 15.27 8.74 30.84
N ASP A 233 15.08 8.36 32.10
CA ASP A 233 14.38 9.15 33.13
C ASP A 233 12.95 9.59 32.72
N ASP A 234 12.24 8.77 31.95
CA ASP A 234 10.92 9.09 31.38
C ASP A 234 9.90 7.98 31.68
N PRO A 235 8.66 8.28 32.13
CA PRO A 235 7.63 7.27 32.41
C PRO A 235 7.26 6.40 31.21
N ARG A 236 7.56 6.85 30.00
CA ARG A 236 7.30 6.17 28.72
C ARG A 236 8.45 5.26 28.28
N SER A 237 9.49 5.11 29.11
CA SER A 237 10.77 4.46 28.81
C SER A 237 10.69 3.17 28.00
N TYR A 238 9.77 2.29 28.34
CA TYR A 238 9.65 0.94 27.76
C TYR A 238 8.44 0.79 26.83
N LEU A 239 7.67 1.85 26.59
CA LEU A 239 6.49 1.82 25.75
C LEU A 239 6.86 1.50 24.30
N SER A 240 6.25 0.45 23.77
CA SER A 240 6.45 -0.03 22.40
C SER A 240 5.28 -0.91 21.97
N ALA A 241 5.14 -1.15 20.67
CA ALA A 241 4.23 -2.17 20.15
C ALA A 241 4.96 -3.03 19.12
N GLY A 242 4.84 -4.35 19.23
CA GLY A 242 5.45 -5.31 18.31
C GLY A 242 4.46 -6.27 17.66
N PRO A 243 4.92 -7.03 16.65
CA PRO A 243 4.07 -7.83 15.76
C PRO A 243 3.37 -9.01 16.45
N ASN A 244 3.90 -9.46 17.58
CA ASN A 244 3.33 -10.57 18.36
C ASN A 244 2.44 -10.09 19.52
N GLY A 245 2.00 -8.84 19.47
CA GLY A 245 1.24 -8.18 20.52
C GLY A 245 2.10 -7.68 21.68
N SER A 246 3.43 -7.71 21.55
CA SER A 246 4.38 -7.37 22.62
C SER A 246 4.36 -5.88 22.93
N SER A 247 4.21 -5.51 24.21
CA SER A 247 4.22 -4.13 24.69
C SER A 247 4.59 -4.09 26.18
N HIS A 248 4.56 -2.88 26.74
CA HIS A 248 4.81 -2.56 28.14
C HIS A 248 3.71 -1.61 28.64
N PRO A 249 3.21 -1.74 29.89
CA PRO A 249 2.03 -0.98 30.34
C PRO A 249 2.28 0.52 30.57
N GLY A 250 3.53 0.99 30.52
CA GLY A 250 3.90 2.35 30.96
C GLY A 250 4.11 2.44 32.48
N TYR A 251 4.53 3.59 33.00
CA TYR A 251 4.83 3.77 34.43
C TYR A 251 3.63 4.21 35.27
N THR A 252 2.70 4.96 34.70
CA THR A 252 1.47 5.43 35.37
C THR A 252 0.24 5.18 34.52
N ASP A 253 -0.94 5.42 35.09
CA ASP A 253 -2.22 5.40 34.38
C ASP A 253 -2.39 6.52 33.33
N LYS A 254 -1.45 7.47 33.27
CA LYS A 254 -1.46 8.59 32.31
C LYS A 254 -0.74 8.28 31.00
N GLU A 255 0.19 7.32 31.01
CA GLU A 255 0.96 6.90 29.84
C GLU A 255 0.80 5.39 29.58
N CYS A 256 -0.43 4.90 29.71
CA CYS A 256 -0.76 3.51 29.43
C CYS A 256 -0.45 3.18 27.98
N SER A 257 -0.01 1.95 27.71
CA SER A 257 0.02 1.45 26.34
C SER A 257 -1.38 1.24 25.80
N ILE A 258 -1.62 1.69 24.56
CA ILE A 258 -2.92 1.60 23.88
C ILE A 258 -2.71 1.01 22.50
N TYR A 259 -3.41 -0.09 22.22
CA TYR A 259 -3.70 -0.50 20.84
C TYR A 259 -5.09 0.00 20.49
N ARG A 260 -5.17 0.87 19.49
CA ARG A 260 -6.42 1.48 19.04
C ARG A 260 -6.87 0.81 17.75
N TRP A 261 -8.14 0.48 17.66
CA TRP A 261 -8.78 0.13 16.39
C TRP A 261 -9.89 1.14 16.10
N THR A 262 -9.93 1.68 14.89
CA THR A 262 -10.98 2.61 14.46
C THR A 262 -11.97 1.91 13.54
N ALA A 263 -13.26 1.93 13.89
CA ALA A 263 -14.29 1.25 13.14
C ALA A 263 -14.42 1.84 11.72
N PRO A 264 -14.23 1.03 10.65
CA PRO A 264 -14.29 1.54 9.27
C PRO A 264 -15.72 1.82 8.80
N ARG A 265 -16.71 1.27 9.50
CA ARG A 265 -18.14 1.39 9.22
C ARG A 265 -18.94 0.99 10.46
N ASP A 266 -20.24 1.19 10.41
CA ASP A 266 -21.16 0.71 11.44
C ASP A 266 -21.12 -0.82 11.52
N LEU A 267 -20.84 -1.36 12.70
CA LEU A 267 -20.61 -2.79 12.91
C LEU A 267 -21.20 -3.24 14.26
N THR A 268 -21.60 -4.51 14.31
CA THR A 268 -21.77 -5.24 15.56
C THR A 268 -20.62 -6.23 15.67
N ILE A 269 -19.75 -6.06 16.65
CA ILE A 269 -18.49 -6.80 16.75
C ILE A 269 -18.43 -7.65 18.02
N ARG A 270 -17.62 -8.69 17.97
CA ARG A 270 -17.08 -9.39 19.15
C ARG A 270 -15.61 -9.02 19.30
N VAL A 271 -15.21 -8.69 20.52
CA VAL A 271 -13.80 -8.48 20.87
C VAL A 271 -13.32 -9.70 21.65
N SER A 272 -12.14 -10.20 21.32
CA SER A 272 -11.49 -11.29 22.04
C SER A 272 -9.97 -11.16 21.98
N GLY A 273 -9.24 -11.90 22.82
CA GLY A 273 -7.79 -12.01 22.69
C GLY A 273 -7.13 -12.36 24.01
N PRO A 274 -6.13 -13.26 24.01
CA PRO A 274 -5.34 -13.52 25.21
C PRO A 274 -4.39 -12.35 25.49
N VAL A 275 -4.18 -12.13 26.79
CA VAL A 275 -3.06 -11.36 27.32
C VAL A 275 -2.15 -12.31 28.08
N GLU A 276 -0.87 -12.30 27.77
CA GLU A 276 0.15 -13.11 28.42
C GLU A 276 1.24 -12.20 29.01
N ARG A 277 1.66 -12.47 30.23
CA ARG A 277 2.79 -11.77 30.87
C ARG A 277 4.11 -12.47 30.57
N ALA A 278 5.15 -11.68 30.37
CA ALA A 278 6.48 -12.21 30.11
C ALA A 278 7.15 -12.80 31.38
N ALA A 279 6.89 -12.21 32.56
CA ALA A 279 7.53 -12.61 33.82
C ALA A 279 6.50 -12.92 34.93
N VAL A 280 6.16 -14.19 35.08
CA VAL A 280 5.26 -14.67 36.14
C VAL A 280 5.97 -14.67 37.50
N GLY A 281 5.27 -14.22 38.55
CA GLY A 281 5.78 -14.09 39.91
C GLY A 281 6.65 -12.86 40.19
N LYS A 282 6.84 -11.97 39.21
CA LYS A 282 7.56 -10.70 39.34
C LYS A 282 6.65 -9.53 38.94
N GLY A 283 7.03 -8.31 39.28
CA GLY A 283 6.25 -7.11 38.96
C GLY A 283 4.95 -7.03 39.76
N THR A 284 4.04 -6.16 39.32
CA THR A 284 2.78 -5.89 40.03
C THR A 284 1.59 -6.52 39.32
N GLY A 285 1.71 -6.81 38.02
CA GLY A 285 0.63 -7.28 37.17
C GLY A 285 0.16 -6.19 36.21
N LEU A 286 -0.98 -6.42 35.58
CA LEU A 286 -1.55 -5.53 34.57
C LEU A 286 -2.99 -5.21 34.89
N GLY A 287 -3.36 -3.94 34.76
CA GLY A 287 -4.74 -3.55 34.49
C GLY A 287 -5.01 -3.67 33.01
N LEU A 288 -6.16 -4.24 32.65
CA LEU A 288 -6.58 -4.47 31.29
C LEU A 288 -7.96 -3.87 31.10
N ARG A 289 -8.06 -2.94 30.15
CA ARG A 289 -9.30 -2.25 29.84
C ARG A 289 -9.59 -2.32 28.34
N VAL A 290 -10.87 -2.48 28.01
CA VAL A 290 -11.38 -2.22 26.66
C VAL A 290 -12.30 -1.02 26.77
N ALA A 291 -11.92 0.08 26.12
CA ALA A 291 -12.68 1.32 26.10
C ALA A 291 -13.23 1.59 24.71
N VAL A 292 -14.41 2.19 24.63
CA VAL A 292 -15.09 2.48 23.39
C VAL A 292 -15.53 3.94 23.41
N SER A 293 -15.12 4.70 22.39
CA SER A 293 -15.44 6.12 22.32
C SER A 293 -16.95 6.37 22.38
N GLY A 294 -17.39 7.20 23.32
CA GLY A 294 -18.79 7.51 23.56
C GLY A 294 -19.57 6.46 24.36
N GLN A 295 -18.95 5.34 24.74
CA GLN A 295 -19.59 4.27 25.52
C GLN A 295 -18.88 3.94 26.85
N GLY A 296 -17.72 4.55 27.12
CA GLY A 296 -16.97 4.28 28.35
C GLY A 296 -16.09 3.04 28.28
N ILE A 297 -15.66 2.58 29.46
CA ILE A 297 -14.96 1.30 29.60
C ILE A 297 -15.98 0.16 29.61
N VAL A 298 -15.97 -0.67 28.56
CA VAL A 298 -16.89 -1.81 28.40
C VAL A 298 -16.36 -3.10 29.05
N LEU A 299 -15.06 -3.16 29.34
CA LEU A 299 -14.44 -4.24 30.11
C LEU A 299 -13.28 -3.68 30.93
N LYS A 300 -13.24 -4.02 32.23
CA LYS A 300 -12.14 -3.72 33.14
C LYS A 300 -11.80 -4.97 33.94
N THR A 301 -10.55 -5.40 33.89
CA THR A 301 -10.06 -6.57 34.63
C THR A 301 -8.58 -6.41 34.96
N THR A 302 -8.06 -7.24 35.84
CA THR A 302 -6.62 -7.32 36.13
C THR A 302 -6.06 -8.69 35.75
N LEU A 303 -4.77 -8.74 35.43
CA LEU A 303 -3.95 -9.94 35.30
C LEU A 303 -2.82 -9.84 36.33
N PRO A 304 -2.97 -10.46 37.52
CA PRO A 304 -2.05 -10.28 38.64
C PRO A 304 -0.66 -10.88 38.36
N ALA A 305 0.32 -10.47 39.17
CA ALA A 305 1.71 -10.92 39.03
C ALA A 305 1.89 -12.45 39.05
N THR A 306 1.00 -13.18 39.72
CA THR A 306 1.04 -14.63 39.90
C THR A 306 0.46 -15.42 38.72
N GLU A 307 -0.30 -14.77 37.84
CA GLU A 307 -0.95 -15.41 36.71
C GLU A 307 -0.16 -15.19 35.42
N LYS A 308 -0.09 -16.23 34.57
CA LYS A 308 0.61 -16.16 33.28
C LYS A 308 -0.22 -15.46 32.22
N GLN A 309 -1.52 -15.74 32.17
CA GLN A 309 -2.35 -15.34 31.06
C GLN A 309 -3.80 -15.11 31.48
N LYS A 310 -4.51 -14.29 30.71
CA LYS A 310 -5.96 -14.07 30.86
C LYS A 310 -6.61 -13.84 29.51
N ALA A 311 -7.78 -14.43 29.31
CA ALA A 311 -8.60 -14.13 28.14
C ALA A 311 -9.38 -12.84 28.38
N VAL A 312 -9.34 -11.92 27.42
CA VAL A 312 -10.22 -10.76 27.36
C VAL A 312 -11.30 -11.04 26.32
N THR A 313 -12.57 -10.87 26.66
CA THR A 313 -13.69 -11.09 25.72
C THR A 313 -14.84 -10.13 26.02
N VAL A 314 -15.34 -9.47 24.97
CA VAL A 314 -16.60 -8.72 24.96
C VAL A 314 -17.45 -9.33 23.86
N ASP A 315 -18.49 -10.07 24.25
CA ASP A 315 -19.23 -10.94 23.33
C ASP A 315 -19.98 -10.20 22.23
N LYS A 316 -20.44 -8.98 22.53
CA LYS A 316 -21.19 -8.15 21.58
C LYS A 316 -21.02 -6.68 21.93
N LEU A 317 -20.58 -5.90 20.96
CA LEU A 317 -20.44 -4.45 21.02
C LEU A 317 -20.97 -3.85 19.71
N THR A 318 -21.71 -2.75 19.77
CA THR A 318 -22.11 -2.02 18.56
C THR A 318 -21.25 -0.76 18.45
N VAL A 319 -20.68 -0.52 17.28
CA VAL A 319 -19.82 0.64 16.99
C VAL A 319 -20.28 1.31 15.71
N LYS A 320 -20.12 2.63 15.63
CA LYS A 320 -20.37 3.44 14.42
C LYS A 320 -19.07 3.67 13.66
N ALA A 321 -19.19 4.03 12.38
CA ALA A 321 -18.06 4.47 11.58
C ALA A 321 -17.29 5.60 12.30
N GLY A 322 -16.01 5.40 12.54
CA GLY A 322 -15.13 6.34 13.24
C GLY A 322 -15.02 6.15 14.75
N ASP A 323 -15.85 5.31 15.38
CA ASP A 323 -15.69 4.98 16.80
C ASP A 323 -14.35 4.25 17.02
N THR A 324 -13.68 4.53 18.14
CA THR A 324 -12.45 3.85 18.54
C THR A 324 -12.73 2.76 19.57
N VAL A 325 -12.07 1.61 19.41
CA VAL A 325 -11.98 0.55 20.42
C VAL A 325 -10.54 0.49 20.88
N ASP A 326 -10.31 0.91 22.11
CA ASP A 326 -8.98 1.05 22.71
C ASP A 326 -8.71 -0.10 23.70
N PHE A 327 -7.68 -0.88 23.38
CA PHE A 327 -7.15 -1.96 24.21
C PHE A 327 -6.02 -1.39 25.06
N VAL A 328 -6.29 -1.19 26.33
CA VAL A 328 -5.45 -0.39 27.22
C VAL A 328 -4.87 -1.31 28.28
N ALA A 329 -3.55 -1.39 28.31
CA ALA A 329 -2.83 -2.05 29.40
C ALA A 329 -2.18 -0.99 30.27
N ASP A 330 -2.57 -0.96 31.53
CA ASP A 330 -2.10 -0.03 32.56
C ASP A 330 -1.32 -0.75 33.67
N PRO A 331 -0.38 -0.07 34.32
CA PRO A 331 0.31 -0.64 35.45
C PRO A 331 -0.63 -0.61 36.67
N LEU A 332 -0.66 -1.69 37.47
CA LEU A 332 -1.53 -1.76 38.66
C LEU A 332 -1.07 -0.85 39.79
N GLU A 333 0.20 -0.45 39.77
CA GLU A 333 0.82 0.51 40.67
C GLU A 333 1.62 1.51 39.83
N ASN A 334 2.18 2.57 40.43
CA ASN A 334 3.15 3.43 39.75
C ASN A 334 4.51 2.72 39.59
N ASN A 335 4.49 1.55 38.98
CA ASN A 335 5.60 0.64 38.79
C ASN A 335 5.34 -0.19 37.54
N ASN A 336 6.37 -0.33 36.72
CA ASN A 336 6.28 -1.02 35.45
C ASN A 336 7.35 -2.11 35.32
N SER A 337 8.06 -2.42 36.40
CA SER A 337 9.13 -3.41 36.40
C SER A 337 8.57 -4.82 36.17
N PHE A 338 9.13 -5.54 35.19
CA PHE A 338 8.77 -6.93 34.86
C PHE A 338 7.33 -7.15 34.38
N ASP A 339 6.63 -6.08 33.97
CA ASP A 339 5.24 -6.16 33.52
C ASP A 339 5.09 -6.11 31.98
N SER A 340 6.16 -6.40 31.22
CA SER A 340 6.05 -6.65 29.78
C SER A 340 5.03 -7.75 29.47
N TYR A 341 4.29 -7.57 28.38
CA TYR A 341 3.18 -8.46 28.03
C TYR A 341 3.01 -8.64 26.53
N ASN A 342 2.23 -9.65 26.15
CA ASN A 342 1.75 -9.88 24.80
C ASN A 342 0.22 -9.87 24.82
N TRP A 343 -0.40 -8.86 24.22
CA TRP A 343 -1.85 -8.84 24.02
C TRP A 343 -2.14 -8.98 22.54
N ARG A 344 -2.95 -9.98 22.18
CA ARG A 344 -3.34 -10.25 20.78
C ARG A 344 -4.84 -10.04 20.56
N PRO A 345 -5.32 -8.78 20.52
CA PRO A 345 -6.71 -8.49 20.19
C PRO A 345 -7.14 -9.06 18.83
N GLU A 346 -8.34 -9.61 18.82
CA GLU A 346 -9.12 -9.97 17.64
C GLU A 346 -10.51 -9.36 17.72
N ILE A 347 -10.93 -8.73 16.64
CA ILE A 347 -12.26 -8.18 16.44
C ILE A 347 -12.91 -8.97 15.32
N ALA A 348 -14.10 -9.51 15.55
CA ALA A 348 -14.87 -10.23 14.55
C ALA A 348 -16.20 -9.52 14.29
N ASP A 349 -16.52 -9.30 13.02
CA ASP A 349 -17.86 -8.85 12.63
C ASP A 349 -18.91 -9.95 12.89
N LEU A 350 -19.98 -9.58 13.56
CA LEU A 350 -21.16 -10.41 13.82
C LEU A 350 -22.31 -10.12 12.84
N GLY A 351 -22.19 -9.06 12.03
CA GLY A 351 -23.20 -8.58 11.07
C GLY A 351 -23.25 -9.32 9.74
N GLY A 352 -22.31 -10.23 9.47
CA GLY A 352 -22.39 -11.21 8.38
C GLY A 352 -21.32 -11.10 7.29
N SER A 353 -20.47 -10.07 7.28
CA SER A 353 -19.35 -10.02 6.32
C SER A 353 -18.24 -11.04 6.64
N ARG A 354 -18.24 -11.56 7.87
CA ARG A 354 -17.18 -12.41 8.44
C ARG A 354 -15.81 -11.74 8.48
N ASP A 355 -15.76 -10.42 8.34
CA ASP A 355 -14.53 -9.65 8.47
C ASP A 355 -13.92 -9.87 9.86
N ARG A 356 -12.59 -9.91 9.90
CA ARG A 356 -11.83 -10.02 11.13
C ARG A 356 -10.68 -9.04 11.11
N TRP A 357 -10.45 -8.40 12.25
CA TRP A 357 -9.29 -7.58 12.49
C TRP A 357 -8.46 -8.21 13.60
N SER A 358 -7.26 -8.66 13.26
CA SER A 358 -6.32 -9.25 14.21
C SER A 358 -5.13 -8.33 14.35
N GLN A 359 -4.88 -7.84 15.56
CA GLN A 359 -3.78 -6.91 15.81
C GLN A 359 -2.45 -7.50 15.33
N THR A 360 -2.20 -8.79 15.52
CA THR A 360 -0.94 -9.44 15.13
C THR A 360 -0.86 -9.72 13.64
N ALA A 361 -1.96 -10.15 13.00
CA ALA A 361 -1.95 -10.45 11.57
C ALA A 361 -1.91 -9.18 10.70
N GLN A 362 -2.39 -8.05 11.26
CA GLN A 362 -2.47 -6.75 10.58
C GLN A 362 -1.47 -5.72 11.13
N PHE A 363 -0.58 -6.15 12.03
CA PHE A 363 0.49 -5.28 12.52
C PHE A 363 1.34 -4.80 11.36
N SER A 364 1.49 -3.48 11.25
CA SER A 364 2.24 -2.86 10.17
C SER A 364 2.97 -1.62 10.65
N GLY A 365 4.02 -1.28 9.92
CA GLY A 365 4.76 -0.03 10.09
C GLY A 365 3.99 1.17 9.56
N PRO A 366 4.67 2.31 9.37
CA PRO A 366 4.08 3.55 8.90
C PRO A 366 3.27 3.35 7.63
N ALA A 367 2.09 3.95 7.59
CA ALA A 367 1.32 3.99 6.36
C ALA A 367 2.07 4.78 5.30
N ASP A 368 2.34 4.16 4.16
CA ASP A 368 3.01 4.78 3.01
C ASP A 368 2.02 4.98 1.86
N PHE A 369 0.85 5.56 2.22
CA PHE A 369 -0.19 5.86 1.25
C PHE A 369 0.30 6.89 0.23
N MET A 370 -0.08 6.68 -1.03
CA MET A 370 0.17 7.67 -2.07
C MET A 370 -0.64 8.93 -1.80
N ASN A 371 -0.04 10.10 -2.01
CA ASN A 371 -0.81 11.34 -2.10
C ASN A 371 -1.60 11.40 -3.43
N GLU A 372 -2.43 12.43 -3.59
CA GLU A 372 -3.31 12.55 -4.76
C GLU A 372 -2.56 12.55 -6.11
N TRP A 373 -1.34 13.10 -6.15
CA TRP A 373 -0.55 13.24 -7.36
C TRP A 373 0.25 11.99 -7.68
N GLU A 374 0.69 11.28 -6.65
CA GLU A 374 1.28 9.95 -6.78
C GLU A 374 0.22 8.95 -7.27
N ALA A 375 -0.98 8.97 -6.69
CA ALA A 375 -2.09 8.14 -7.13
C ALA A 375 -2.53 8.49 -8.56
N TYR A 376 -2.54 9.77 -8.93
CA TYR A 376 -2.84 10.20 -10.30
C TYR A 376 -1.76 9.74 -11.30
N ALA A 377 -0.48 9.85 -10.93
CA ALA A 377 0.62 9.32 -11.74
C ALA A 377 0.49 7.80 -11.94
N GLN A 378 0.12 7.05 -10.89
CA GLN A 378 -0.15 5.62 -11.00
C GLN A 378 -1.31 5.34 -11.96
N ALA A 379 -2.40 6.11 -11.87
CA ALA A 379 -3.54 5.98 -12.78
C ALA A 379 -3.12 6.16 -14.24
N LEU A 380 -2.28 7.17 -14.55
CA LEU A 380 -1.75 7.38 -15.90
C LEU A 380 -0.93 6.18 -16.40
N LEU A 381 -0.08 5.60 -15.56
CA LEU A 381 0.69 4.39 -15.89
C LEU A 381 -0.19 3.15 -16.15
N GLY A 382 -1.43 3.16 -15.66
CA GLY A 382 -2.42 2.10 -15.89
C GLY A 382 -3.32 2.32 -17.12
N THR A 383 -3.20 3.45 -17.82
CA THR A 383 -4.07 3.77 -18.97
C THR A 383 -3.69 2.98 -20.21
N ASN A 384 -4.66 2.80 -21.12
CA ASN A 384 -4.39 2.24 -22.44
C ASN A 384 -3.43 3.12 -23.26
N ASP A 385 -3.49 4.45 -23.09
CA ASP A 385 -2.57 5.39 -23.73
C ASP A 385 -1.10 5.12 -23.36
N PHE A 386 -0.85 4.58 -22.16
CA PHE A 386 0.49 4.22 -21.71
C PHE A 386 0.86 2.77 -22.03
N LEU A 387 -0.08 1.83 -21.86
CA LEU A 387 0.20 0.39 -21.96
C LEU A 387 0.16 -0.17 -23.40
N PHE A 388 -0.25 0.63 -24.37
CA PHE A 388 -0.34 0.25 -25.78
C PHE A 388 0.58 1.11 -26.63
N VAL A 389 1.11 0.51 -27.69
CA VAL A 389 1.85 1.19 -28.75
C VAL A 389 0.87 1.50 -29.88
N ASP A 390 0.81 2.78 -30.25
CA ASP A 390 -0.14 3.36 -31.19
C ASP A 390 0.43 3.61 -32.59
#